data_AF-A0A843YNV2-F1
#
_entry.id   AF-A0A843YNV2-F1
#
_cell.length_a   1.000
_cell.length_b   1.000
_cell.length_c   1.000
_cell.angle_alpha   90.00
_cell.angle_beta   90.00
_cell.angle_gamma   90.00
#
_symmetry.space_group_name_H-M   'P 1'
#
loop_
_entity.id
_entity.type
_entity.pdbx_description
1 polymer ?
#
loop_
_entity_poly.entity_id
_entity_poly.type
_entity_poly.pdbx_seq_one_letter_code
_entity_poly.pdbx_strand_id
1 'polypeptide(L)'
;MDLNDTLTGSLTNAGSADIDATIDGNVSNAGTLDLAGDITGSLSQSAGTTTVSGASTLTGGLDIDGGALTINAATTGDVDIASTATLDLNDTLTGNLTNAGSADIDAAITGNVSNSSTLDLAGDITGSLSQSAGTTTVSGASTVTGGLDIDGGALTINAATTGDIDIASTATLDLNDTLTGNLTNAGSADTDATIDGSVSNAGTLDLAGDITGALTQSAGTTTVSGVSTVTGGLDIDGGALNINAATSGDVDIASTATLDLNDTLTGNLTNVGDADIDATIDG
;
A
#
# COMPACT_ATOMS: atom_id res chain seq x y z
N MET A 1 -32.43 23.18 4.65
CA MET A 1 -32.23 24.55 5.16
C MET A 1 -31.26 25.09 4.18
N ASP A 2 -31.66 26.07 3.38
CA ASP A 2 -30.87 26.43 2.20
C ASP A 2 -30.18 27.74 2.55
N LEU A 3 -28.85 27.70 2.67
CA LEU A 3 -28.01 28.84 3.02
C LEU A 3 -27.00 29.06 1.90
N ASN A 4 -26.94 30.30 1.38
CA ASN A 4 -26.16 30.65 0.18
C ASN A 4 -25.10 31.74 0.47
N ASP A 5 -24.76 31.99 1.75
CA ASP A 5 -23.78 32.99 2.20
C ASP A 5 -22.94 32.40 3.36
N THR A 6 -21.87 33.05 3.79
CA THR A 6 -20.94 32.46 4.79
C THR A 6 -21.60 32.16 6.15
N LEU A 7 -21.47 30.92 6.63
CA LEU A 7 -21.79 30.50 7.98
C LEU A 7 -20.55 30.52 8.87
N THR A 8 -20.43 31.48 9.79
CA THR A 8 -19.29 31.60 10.72
C THR A 8 -19.50 30.87 12.05
N GLY A 9 -20.50 29.99 12.14
CA GLY A 9 -20.88 29.26 13.34
C GLY A 9 -20.86 27.77 13.11
N SER A 10 -20.99 26.98 14.18
CA SER A 10 -21.08 25.53 14.02
C SER A 10 -22.40 25.11 13.37
N LEU A 11 -22.31 24.19 12.42
CA LEU A 11 -23.45 23.50 11.82
C LEU A 11 -23.63 22.15 12.51
N THR A 12 -24.85 21.83 12.94
CA THR A 12 -25.20 20.49 13.43
C THR A 12 -26.42 19.99 12.68
N ASN A 13 -26.27 18.89 11.94
CA ASN A 13 -27.35 18.26 11.20
C ASN A 13 -27.67 16.87 11.77
N ALA A 14 -28.93 16.64 12.13
CA ALA A 14 -29.46 15.34 12.50
C ALA A 14 -30.62 14.90 11.59
N GLY A 15 -30.93 15.70 10.56
CA GLY A 15 -32.04 15.48 9.63
C GLY A 15 -31.52 15.48 8.20
N SER A 16 -32.16 16.24 7.32
CA SER A 16 -31.67 16.48 5.96
C SER A 16 -31.36 17.96 5.79
N ALA A 17 -30.17 18.25 5.26
CA ALA A 17 -29.72 19.61 4.95
C ALA A 17 -28.97 19.62 3.62
N ASP A 18 -29.05 20.76 2.94
CA ASP A 18 -28.45 21.05 1.64
C ASP A 18 -27.91 22.48 1.72
N ILE A 19 -26.60 22.64 1.64
CA ILE A 19 -25.89 23.87 2.01
C ILE A 19 -24.91 24.27 0.91
N ASP A 20 -25.23 25.37 0.22
CA ASP A 20 -24.38 25.99 -0.81
C ASP A 20 -23.43 27.07 -0.26
N ALA A 21 -23.37 27.22 1.05
CA ALA A 21 -22.63 28.25 1.76
C ALA A 21 -21.21 27.83 2.14
N THR A 22 -20.27 28.79 2.11
CA THR A 22 -18.99 28.64 2.83
C THR A 22 -19.24 28.50 4.33
N ILE A 23 -18.60 27.52 4.97
CA ILE A 23 -18.71 27.28 6.42
C ILE A 23 -17.35 27.53 7.08
N ASP A 24 -17.28 28.62 7.86
CA ASP A 24 -16.12 29.01 8.67
C ASP A 24 -16.27 28.61 10.14
N GLY A 25 -16.81 27.41 10.34
CA GLY A 25 -17.07 26.82 11.65
C GLY A 25 -17.16 25.31 11.55
N ASN A 26 -17.25 24.63 12.70
CA ASN A 26 -17.27 23.18 12.71
C ASN A 26 -18.61 22.63 12.20
N VAL A 27 -18.55 21.61 11.36
CA VAL A 27 -19.72 20.87 10.87
C VAL A 27 -19.80 19.54 11.62
N SER A 28 -20.98 19.21 12.13
CA SER A 28 -21.28 17.91 12.71
C SER A 28 -22.52 17.32 12.04
N ASN A 29 -22.39 16.10 11.51
CA ASN A 29 -23.48 15.41 10.84
C ASN A 29 -23.80 14.04 11.48
N ALA A 30 -25.09 13.78 11.64
CA ALA A 30 -25.67 12.49 12.00
C ALA A 30 -26.85 12.10 11.07
N GLY A 31 -27.15 12.93 10.07
CA GLY A 31 -28.26 12.78 9.13
C GLY A 31 -27.78 12.70 7.67
N THR A 32 -28.56 13.23 6.74
CA THR A 32 -28.16 13.42 5.33
C THR A 32 -27.76 14.87 5.10
N LEU A 33 -26.57 15.10 4.58
CA LEU A 33 -26.02 16.44 4.35
C LEU A 33 -25.40 16.53 2.95
N ASP A 34 -25.81 17.53 2.18
CA ASP A 34 -25.14 17.93 0.94
C ASP A 34 -24.46 19.29 1.15
N LEU A 35 -23.21 19.42 0.73
CA LEU A 35 -22.36 20.60 0.92
C LEU A 35 -21.74 20.99 -0.42
N ALA A 36 -22.02 22.21 -0.89
CA ALA A 36 -21.43 22.76 -2.11
C ALA A 36 -20.52 23.98 -1.90
N GLY A 37 -20.40 24.48 -0.66
CA GLY A 37 -19.47 25.55 -0.30
C GLY A 37 -18.17 25.05 0.37
N ASP A 38 -17.18 25.93 0.45
CA ASP A 38 -15.91 25.67 1.15
C ASP A 38 -16.10 25.45 2.65
N ILE A 39 -15.26 24.61 3.27
CA ILE A 39 -15.30 24.32 4.70
C ILE A 39 -13.90 24.55 5.29
N THR A 40 -13.76 25.59 6.10
CA THR A 40 -12.50 25.92 6.77
C THR A 40 -12.43 25.37 8.20
N GLY A 41 -13.58 25.15 8.83
CA GLY A 41 -13.69 24.45 10.12
C GLY A 41 -13.57 22.92 9.98
N SER A 42 -13.59 22.20 11.11
CA SER A 42 -13.54 20.74 11.08
C SER A 42 -14.89 20.12 10.68
N LEU A 43 -14.87 18.98 10.00
CA LEU A 43 -16.07 18.18 9.69
C LEU A 43 -16.06 16.88 10.52
N SER A 44 -17.10 16.67 11.32
CA SER A 44 -17.30 15.44 12.10
C SER A 44 -18.56 14.72 11.63
N GLN A 45 -18.40 13.45 11.28
CA GLN A 45 -19.43 12.59 10.70
C GLN A 45 -19.67 11.39 11.61
N SER A 46 -20.77 11.42 12.37
CA SER A 46 -21.08 10.42 13.39
C SER A 46 -22.05 9.32 12.93
N ALA A 47 -22.94 9.63 11.98
CA ALA A 47 -23.88 8.69 11.37
C ALA A 47 -24.53 9.27 10.09
N GLY A 48 -25.17 8.42 9.28
CA GLY A 48 -25.86 8.87 8.08
C GLY A 48 -24.92 9.09 6.90
N THR A 49 -25.16 10.12 6.10
CA THR A 49 -24.48 10.36 4.82
C THR A 49 -24.12 11.83 4.65
N THR A 50 -22.89 12.13 4.25
CA THR A 50 -22.52 13.47 3.77
C THR A 50 -21.94 13.38 2.36
N THR A 51 -22.32 14.31 1.50
CA THR A 51 -21.69 14.52 0.20
C THR A 51 -21.13 15.93 0.14
N VAL A 52 -19.86 16.04 -0.26
CA VAL A 52 -19.20 17.31 -0.55
C VAL A 52 -18.99 17.42 -2.05
N SER A 53 -19.49 18.49 -2.64
CA SER A 53 -19.37 18.77 -4.07
C SER A 53 -17.93 19.12 -4.45
N GLY A 54 -17.54 18.91 -5.71
CA GLY A 54 -16.19 19.21 -6.17
C GLY A 54 -15.86 20.68 -6.43
N ALA A 55 -16.79 21.61 -6.18
CA ALA A 55 -16.48 23.04 -6.18
C ALA A 55 -15.92 23.51 -4.82
N SER A 56 -16.04 22.69 -3.78
CA SER A 56 -15.61 23.00 -2.42
C SER A 56 -14.11 22.76 -2.21
N THR A 57 -13.58 23.31 -1.13
CA THR A 57 -12.30 22.96 -0.53
C THR A 57 -12.47 22.68 0.96
N LEU A 58 -11.84 21.63 1.46
CA LEU A 58 -11.88 21.23 2.87
C LEU A 58 -10.52 21.43 3.51
N THR A 59 -10.39 22.45 4.36
CA THR A 59 -9.10 22.77 4.98
C THR A 59 -9.00 22.41 6.45
N GLY A 60 -10.14 22.25 7.15
CA GLY A 60 -10.16 21.71 8.50
C GLY A 60 -10.02 20.19 8.51
N GLY A 61 -9.70 19.62 9.68
CA GLY A 61 -9.62 18.16 9.85
C GLY A 61 -10.98 17.48 9.73
N LEU A 62 -10.97 16.23 9.29
CA LEU A 62 -12.14 15.39 9.08
C LEU A 62 -12.08 14.19 10.04
N ASP A 63 -13.17 13.99 10.78
CA ASP A 63 -13.34 12.87 11.70
C ASP A 63 -14.61 12.11 11.32
N ILE A 64 -14.47 10.85 10.90
CA ILE A 64 -15.57 10.01 10.44
C ILE A 64 -15.75 8.86 11.42
N ASP A 65 -16.46 9.13 12.51
CA ASP A 65 -16.82 8.15 13.54
C ASP A 65 -17.82 7.09 13.03
N GLY A 66 -18.68 7.45 12.06
CA GLY A 66 -19.67 6.53 11.51
C GLY A 66 -20.48 7.07 10.34
N GLY A 67 -21.08 6.15 9.59
CA GLY A 67 -21.83 6.46 8.37
C GLY A 67 -20.94 6.51 7.12
N ALA A 68 -21.40 7.21 6.10
CA ALA A 68 -20.69 7.37 4.83
C ALA A 68 -20.41 8.85 4.53
N LEU A 69 -19.20 9.13 4.06
CA LEU A 69 -18.81 10.44 3.57
C LEU A 69 -18.27 10.28 2.14
N THR A 70 -18.82 11.04 1.21
CA THR A 70 -18.29 11.15 -0.16
C THR A 70 -17.76 12.57 -0.36
N ILE A 71 -16.52 12.69 -0.81
CA ILE A 71 -15.84 13.96 -1.02
C ILE A 71 -15.36 14.03 -2.45
N ASN A 72 -15.88 15.01 -3.19
CA ASN A 72 -15.46 15.27 -4.57
C ASN A 72 -14.52 16.48 -4.68
N ALA A 73 -14.02 16.97 -3.54
CA ALA A 73 -13.32 18.24 -3.37
C ALA A 73 -11.92 18.05 -2.80
N ALA A 74 -11.01 18.95 -3.18
CA ALA A 74 -9.67 19.00 -2.62
C ALA A 74 -9.71 19.13 -1.09
N THR A 75 -8.99 18.24 -0.42
CA THR A 75 -8.94 18.13 1.04
C THR A 75 -7.51 18.33 1.51
N THR A 76 -7.29 19.34 2.35
CA THR A 76 -5.96 19.64 2.90
C THR A 76 -5.82 19.32 4.38
N GLY A 77 -6.94 19.12 5.08
CA GLY A 77 -6.95 18.67 6.46
C GLY A 77 -6.62 17.17 6.57
N ASP A 78 -6.19 16.76 7.76
CA ASP A 78 -6.05 15.35 8.08
C ASP A 78 -7.43 14.66 8.11
N VAL A 79 -7.47 13.38 7.74
CA VAL A 79 -8.69 12.57 7.65
C VAL A 79 -8.54 11.34 8.52
N ASP A 80 -9.40 11.22 9.53
CA ASP A 80 -9.46 10.08 10.43
C ASP A 80 -10.79 9.31 10.22
N ILE A 81 -10.71 8.01 9.98
CA ILE A 81 -11.86 7.14 9.67
C ILE A 81 -11.95 6.03 10.72
N ALA A 82 -13.04 6.00 11.48
CA ALA A 82 -13.26 4.97 12.49
C ALA A 82 -13.79 3.66 11.88
N SER A 83 -13.71 2.57 12.65
CA SER A 83 -14.04 1.20 12.21
C SER A 83 -15.45 0.97 11.66
N THR A 84 -16.40 1.86 11.94
CA THR A 84 -17.78 1.77 11.47
C THR A 84 -18.12 2.74 10.34
N ALA A 85 -17.11 3.45 9.84
CA ALA A 85 -17.27 4.49 8.84
C ALA A 85 -16.76 4.06 7.46
N THR A 86 -17.27 4.76 6.46
CA THR A 86 -16.87 4.62 5.06
C THR A 86 -16.54 5.99 4.48
N LEU A 87 -15.45 6.06 3.72
CA LEU A 87 -15.04 7.24 2.95
C LEU A 87 -14.92 6.87 1.48
N ASP A 88 -15.42 7.76 0.62
CA ASP A 88 -15.14 7.82 -0.81
C ASP A 88 -14.54 9.21 -1.09
N LEU A 89 -13.29 9.26 -1.55
CA LEU A 89 -12.55 10.50 -1.81
C LEU A 89 -12.04 10.55 -3.25
N ASN A 90 -12.62 11.46 -4.03
CA ASN A 90 -12.45 11.54 -5.48
C ASN A 90 -11.52 12.68 -5.95
N ASP A 91 -11.01 13.50 -5.03
CA ASP A 91 -10.09 14.61 -5.34
C ASP A 91 -8.99 14.72 -4.27
N THR A 92 -7.91 15.40 -4.62
CA THR A 92 -6.61 15.44 -3.97
C THR A 92 -6.68 15.53 -2.43
N LEU A 93 -5.89 14.69 -1.76
CA LEU A 93 -5.64 14.74 -0.32
C LEU A 93 -4.20 15.19 -0.03
N THR A 94 -4.02 16.35 0.61
CA THR A 94 -2.69 16.78 1.05
C THR A 94 -2.42 16.55 2.54
N GLY A 95 -3.47 16.39 3.34
CA GLY A 95 -3.37 15.98 4.73
C GLY A 95 -3.05 14.48 4.87
N ASN A 96 -2.84 14.03 6.10
CA ASN A 96 -2.65 12.61 6.38
C ASN A 96 -3.99 11.86 6.36
N LEU A 97 -3.94 10.56 6.08
CA LEU A 97 -5.06 9.65 6.16
C LEU A 97 -4.82 8.59 7.24
N THR A 98 -5.70 8.49 8.22
CA THR A 98 -5.76 7.39 9.17
C THR A 98 -7.03 6.59 8.94
N ASN A 99 -6.90 5.35 8.45
CA ASN A 99 -8.03 4.47 8.18
C ASN A 99 -8.11 3.29 9.15
N ALA A 100 -9.17 3.24 9.94
CA ALA A 100 -9.61 2.07 10.67
C ALA A 100 -10.93 1.50 10.15
N GLY A 101 -11.59 2.16 9.19
CA GLY A 101 -12.87 1.79 8.60
C GLY A 101 -12.73 1.20 7.19
N SER A 102 -13.53 1.68 6.25
CA SER A 102 -13.39 1.38 4.82
C SER A 102 -13.16 2.67 4.06
N ALA A 103 -12.18 2.69 3.15
CA ALA A 103 -11.90 3.86 2.34
C ALA A 103 -11.64 3.47 0.90
N ASP A 104 -12.23 4.23 -0.03
CA ASP A 104 -11.97 4.17 -1.47
C ASP A 104 -11.46 5.55 -1.90
N ILE A 105 -10.22 5.61 -2.39
CA ILE A 105 -9.53 6.87 -2.67
C ILE A 105 -9.03 6.88 -4.12
N ASP A 106 -9.80 7.53 -4.98
CA ASP A 106 -9.40 7.85 -6.36
C ASP A 106 -8.44 9.05 -6.42
N ALA A 107 -8.28 9.75 -5.29
CA ALA A 107 -7.46 10.96 -5.17
C ALA A 107 -5.95 10.69 -5.12
N ALA A 108 -5.17 11.63 -5.65
CA ALA A 108 -3.75 11.71 -5.34
C ALA A 108 -3.54 12.10 -3.86
N ILE A 109 -2.63 11.41 -3.17
CA ILE A 109 -2.32 11.61 -1.75
C ILE A 109 -0.86 12.06 -1.59
N THR A 110 -0.66 13.25 -1.01
CA THR A 110 0.69 13.72 -0.67
C THR A 110 1.05 13.59 0.80
N GLY A 111 0.05 13.49 1.67
CA GLY A 111 0.26 13.20 3.09
C GLY A 111 0.53 11.73 3.34
N ASN A 112 0.83 11.38 4.58
CA ASN A 112 1.08 9.99 4.95
C ASN A 112 -0.23 9.24 5.10
N VAL A 113 -0.20 7.94 4.77
CA VAL A 113 -1.33 7.03 4.88
C VAL A 113 -1.02 5.98 5.94
N SER A 114 -1.93 5.81 6.89
CA SER A 114 -1.92 4.72 7.86
C SER A 114 -3.22 3.92 7.73
N ASN A 115 -3.10 2.62 7.45
CA ASN A 115 -4.24 1.72 7.33
C ASN A 115 -4.19 0.60 8.38
N SER A 116 -5.37 0.27 8.89
CA SER A 116 -5.61 -0.85 9.81
C SER A 116 -6.86 -1.67 9.45
N SER A 117 -7.47 -1.41 8.29
CA SER A 117 -8.70 -2.06 7.82
C SER A 117 -8.71 -2.15 6.29
N THR A 118 -9.81 -1.81 5.60
CA THR A 118 -9.92 -1.93 4.13
C THR A 118 -9.65 -0.59 3.45
N LEU A 119 -8.72 -0.56 2.51
CA LEU A 119 -8.33 0.64 1.77
C LEU A 119 -8.07 0.32 0.30
N ASP A 120 -8.79 0.97 -0.61
CA ASP A 120 -8.51 0.93 -2.04
C ASP A 120 -7.96 2.30 -2.49
N LEU A 121 -6.86 2.29 -3.24
CA LEU A 121 -6.12 3.47 -3.68
C LEU A 121 -5.95 3.44 -5.20
N ALA A 122 -6.44 4.46 -5.90
CA ALA A 122 -6.29 4.57 -7.35
C ALA A 122 -5.57 5.85 -7.83
N GLY A 123 -5.31 6.81 -6.94
CA GLY A 123 -4.46 7.96 -7.23
C GLY A 123 -2.97 7.74 -6.91
N ASP A 124 -2.13 8.72 -7.30
CA ASP A 124 -0.70 8.72 -6.97
C ASP A 124 -0.45 8.95 -5.47
N ILE A 125 0.56 8.29 -4.91
CA ILE A 125 0.89 8.34 -3.48
C ILE A 125 2.34 8.79 -3.32
N THR A 126 2.54 10.00 -2.79
CA THR A 126 3.90 10.52 -2.54
C THR A 126 4.30 10.50 -1.08
N GLY A 127 3.34 10.49 -0.16
CA GLY A 127 3.60 10.27 1.27
C GLY A 127 3.91 8.80 1.58
N SER A 128 4.36 8.51 2.79
CA SER A 128 4.60 7.12 3.21
C SER A 128 3.29 6.37 3.42
N LEU A 129 3.28 5.07 3.15
CA LEU A 129 2.17 4.17 3.45
C LEU A 129 2.56 3.19 4.55
N SER A 130 1.82 3.18 5.65
CA SER A 130 1.97 2.22 6.75
C SER A 130 0.72 1.36 6.87
N GLN A 131 0.90 0.04 6.84
CA GLN A 131 -0.17 -0.94 6.90
C GLN A 131 0.01 -1.83 8.14
N SER A 132 -0.90 -1.71 9.11
CA SER A 132 -0.82 -2.44 10.38
C SER A 132 -1.76 -3.66 10.49
N ALA A 133 -2.88 -3.65 9.75
CA ALA A 133 -3.86 -4.75 9.69
C ALA A 133 -4.83 -4.57 8.52
N GLY A 134 -5.62 -5.59 8.20
CA GLY A 134 -6.63 -5.50 7.14
C GLY A 134 -6.04 -5.70 5.75
N THR A 135 -6.58 -5.00 4.76
CA THR A 135 -6.22 -5.13 3.35
C THR A 135 -6.07 -3.77 2.69
N THR A 136 -5.02 -3.58 1.90
CA THR A 136 -4.88 -2.43 0.99
C THR A 136 -4.68 -2.90 -0.44
N THR A 137 -5.34 -2.26 -1.40
CA THR A 137 -5.09 -2.44 -2.84
C THR A 137 -4.63 -1.12 -3.45
N VAL A 138 -3.46 -1.12 -4.09
CA VAL A 138 -3.02 -0.01 -4.95
C VAL A 138 -3.26 -0.39 -6.41
N SER A 139 -4.03 0.44 -7.11
CA SER A 139 -4.37 0.24 -8.52
C SER A 139 -3.14 0.42 -9.42
N GLY A 140 -3.14 -0.21 -10.60
CA GLY A 140 -2.02 -0.07 -11.53
C GLY A 140 -1.96 1.23 -12.35
N ALA A 141 -2.92 2.13 -12.17
CA ALA A 141 -2.84 3.48 -12.74
C ALA A 141 -2.04 4.45 -11.85
N SER A 142 -1.83 4.09 -10.58
CA SER A 142 -1.11 4.88 -9.58
C SER A 142 0.40 4.79 -9.75
N THR A 143 1.10 5.72 -9.11
CA THR A 143 2.53 5.60 -8.76
C THR A 143 2.73 5.76 -7.26
N VAL A 144 3.67 5.01 -6.68
CA VAL A 144 3.99 5.08 -5.25
C VAL A 144 5.44 5.49 -5.06
N THR A 145 5.67 6.68 -4.51
CA THR A 145 7.05 7.19 -4.33
C THR A 145 7.49 7.27 -2.88
N GLY A 146 6.55 7.29 -1.93
CA GLY A 146 6.88 7.18 -0.50
C GLY A 146 7.35 5.77 -0.14
N GLY A 147 7.97 5.61 1.03
CA GLY A 147 8.30 4.28 1.58
C GLY A 147 7.07 3.56 2.10
N LEU A 148 7.13 2.23 2.12
CA LEU A 148 6.04 1.34 2.52
C LEU A 148 6.47 0.46 3.70
N ASP A 149 5.74 0.57 4.80
CA ASP A 149 5.91 -0.30 5.98
C ASP A 149 4.68 -1.18 6.15
N ILE A 150 4.84 -2.50 6.09
CA ILE A 150 3.76 -3.48 6.24
C ILE A 150 3.97 -4.27 7.53
N ASP A 151 3.46 -3.74 8.64
CA ASP A 151 3.54 -4.35 9.96
C ASP A 151 2.58 -5.54 10.13
N GLY A 152 1.46 -5.55 9.40
CA GLY A 152 0.48 -6.63 9.43
C GLY A 152 -0.63 -6.48 8.40
N GLY A 153 -1.39 -7.55 8.18
CA GLY A 153 -2.42 -7.59 7.13
C GLY A 153 -1.83 -7.89 5.76
N ALA A 154 -2.59 -7.54 4.72
CA ALA A 154 -2.22 -7.78 3.33
C ALA A 154 -2.18 -6.49 2.51
N LEU A 155 -1.18 -6.35 1.66
CA LEU A 155 -1.08 -5.26 0.70
C LEU A 155 -0.87 -5.85 -0.70
N THR A 156 -1.70 -5.45 -1.65
CA THR A 156 -1.52 -5.74 -3.08
C THR A 156 -1.16 -4.46 -3.81
N ILE A 157 -0.06 -4.48 -4.56
CA ILE A 157 0.43 -3.32 -5.32
C ILE A 157 0.48 -3.70 -6.79
N ASN A 158 -0.38 -3.04 -7.58
CA ASN A 158 -0.40 -3.20 -9.03
C ASN A 158 0.29 -2.04 -9.76
N ALA A 159 0.93 -1.13 -9.02
CA ALA A 159 1.52 0.12 -9.50
C ALA A 159 3.04 0.15 -9.37
N ALA A 160 3.67 0.89 -10.28
CA ALA A 160 5.09 1.21 -10.20
C ALA A 160 5.41 1.92 -8.86
N THR A 161 6.39 1.35 -8.15
CA THR A 161 6.81 1.78 -6.82
C THR A 161 8.29 2.15 -6.82
N THR A 162 8.64 3.32 -6.28
CA THR A 162 10.04 3.76 -6.17
C THR A 162 10.56 3.83 -4.75
N GLY A 163 9.68 3.83 -3.75
CA GLY A 163 10.07 3.75 -2.35
C GLY A 163 10.53 2.35 -1.96
N ASP A 164 11.28 2.25 -0.87
CA ASP A 164 11.60 0.95 -0.25
C ASP A 164 10.33 0.33 0.35
N ILE A 165 10.28 -1.01 0.38
CA ILE A 165 9.20 -1.79 0.98
C ILE A 165 9.76 -2.68 2.08
N ASP A 166 9.26 -2.51 3.31
CA ASP A 166 9.60 -3.32 4.47
C ASP A 166 8.37 -4.13 4.94
N ILE A 167 8.52 -5.46 5.03
CA ILE A 167 7.44 -6.40 5.37
C ILE A 167 7.77 -7.10 6.69
N ALA A 168 6.92 -6.92 7.71
CA ALA A 168 7.04 -7.62 8.98
C ALA A 168 6.55 -9.07 8.91
N SER A 169 6.91 -9.87 9.91
CA SER A 169 6.69 -11.33 9.91
C SER A 169 5.22 -11.79 9.89
N THR A 170 4.27 -10.90 10.18
CA THR A 170 2.83 -11.18 10.16
C THR A 170 2.12 -10.59 8.95
N ALA A 171 2.86 -9.97 8.04
CA ALA A 171 2.33 -9.27 6.88
C ALA A 171 2.50 -10.08 5.59
N THR A 172 1.67 -9.76 4.61
CA THR A 172 1.76 -10.31 3.26
C THR A 172 1.78 -9.19 2.22
N LEU A 173 2.69 -9.29 1.25
CA LEU A 173 2.74 -8.45 0.06
C LEU A 173 2.45 -9.30 -1.19
N ASP A 174 1.67 -8.72 -2.10
CA ASP A 174 1.53 -9.14 -3.49
C ASP A 174 1.96 -7.96 -4.38
N LEU A 175 3.07 -8.09 -5.09
CA LEU A 175 3.69 -7.03 -5.88
C LEU A 175 3.70 -7.41 -7.37
N ASN A 176 2.87 -6.73 -8.14
CA ASN A 176 2.56 -7.06 -9.52
C ASN A 176 3.17 -6.11 -10.57
N ASP A 177 3.83 -5.05 -10.13
CA ASP A 177 4.50 -4.08 -11.01
C ASP A 177 5.84 -3.63 -10.40
N THR A 178 6.61 -2.90 -11.19
CA THR A 178 8.02 -2.59 -10.96
C THR A 178 8.28 -1.94 -9.62
N LEU A 179 9.33 -2.41 -8.93
CA LEU A 179 9.89 -1.79 -7.73
C LEU A 179 11.30 -1.29 -8.01
N THR A 180 11.55 0.02 -7.90
CA THR A 180 12.91 0.59 -7.98
C THR A 180 13.60 0.66 -6.62
N GLY A 181 12.83 0.70 -5.53
CA GLY A 181 13.35 0.63 -4.17
C GLY A 181 13.84 -0.77 -3.81
N ASN A 182 14.31 -0.91 -2.57
CA ASN A 182 14.66 -2.21 -2.01
C ASN A 182 13.43 -2.91 -1.43
N LEU A 183 13.50 -4.23 -1.34
CA LEU A 183 12.51 -5.06 -0.68
C LEU A 183 13.14 -5.78 0.52
N THR A 184 12.66 -5.50 1.72
CA THR A 184 13.00 -6.26 2.93
C THR A 184 11.81 -7.11 3.36
N ASN A 185 11.95 -8.43 3.30
CA ASN A 185 10.87 -9.36 3.63
C ASN A 185 11.18 -10.21 4.86
N ALA A 186 10.47 -9.98 5.96
CA ALA A 186 10.40 -10.92 7.09
C ALA A 186 9.09 -11.72 7.14
N GLY A 187 8.10 -11.36 6.31
CA GLY A 187 6.76 -11.95 6.24
C GLY A 187 6.60 -12.87 5.04
N SER A 188 5.52 -12.67 4.28
CA SER A 188 5.30 -13.34 2.99
C SER A 188 5.27 -12.32 1.87
N ALA A 189 6.00 -12.55 0.79
CA ALA A 189 5.96 -11.74 -0.41
C ALA A 189 5.74 -12.64 -1.63
N ASP A 190 4.83 -12.24 -2.49
CA ASP A 190 4.63 -12.78 -3.84
C ASP A 190 4.97 -11.68 -4.85
N THR A 191 5.83 -11.97 -5.82
CA THR A 191 6.44 -10.97 -6.69
C THR A 191 6.46 -11.42 -8.14
N ASP A 192 5.48 -10.95 -8.91
CA ASP A 192 5.47 -11.00 -10.38
C ASP A 192 6.27 -9.83 -11.00
N ALA A 193 6.70 -8.89 -10.15
CA ALA A 193 7.35 -7.64 -10.52
C ALA A 193 8.84 -7.76 -10.89
N THR A 194 9.31 -6.82 -11.73
CA THR A 194 10.74 -6.51 -11.82
C THR A 194 11.17 -5.64 -10.63
N ILE A 195 12.19 -6.06 -9.90
CA ILE A 195 12.79 -5.33 -8.79
C ILE A 195 14.17 -4.81 -9.22
N ASP A 196 14.34 -3.48 -9.35
CA ASP A 196 15.62 -2.86 -9.68
C ASP A 196 16.52 -2.64 -8.44
N GLY A 197 15.92 -2.67 -7.25
CA GLY A 197 16.66 -2.63 -5.98
C GLY A 197 17.17 -3.99 -5.53
N SER A 198 17.77 -4.02 -4.35
CA SER A 198 18.13 -5.28 -3.68
C SER A 198 16.94 -5.90 -2.95
N VAL A 199 16.96 -7.22 -2.81
CA VAL A 199 15.99 -7.97 -2.03
C VAL A 199 16.69 -8.64 -0.86
N SER A 200 16.21 -8.40 0.36
CA SER A 200 16.61 -9.12 1.56
C SER A 200 15.46 -9.96 2.05
N ASN A 201 15.66 -11.28 2.12
CA ASN A 201 14.63 -12.22 2.54
C ASN A 201 15.02 -12.95 3.84
N ALA A 202 14.11 -12.93 4.80
CA ALA A 202 14.13 -13.73 6.02
C ALA A 202 12.80 -14.49 6.23
N GLY A 203 11.80 -14.25 5.39
CA GLY A 203 10.48 -14.85 5.42
C GLY A 203 10.24 -15.80 4.25
N THR A 204 9.03 -15.81 3.70
CA THR A 204 8.68 -16.54 2.48
C THR A 204 8.63 -15.57 1.31
N LEU A 205 9.38 -15.85 0.25
CA LEU A 205 9.35 -15.11 -1.01
C LEU A 205 9.00 -16.07 -2.14
N ASP A 206 7.95 -15.75 -2.89
CA ASP A 206 7.69 -16.32 -4.21
C ASP A 206 8.12 -15.29 -5.27
N LEU A 207 9.02 -15.71 -6.16
CA LEU A 207 9.64 -14.88 -7.18
C LEU A 207 9.27 -15.42 -8.56
N ALA A 208 8.56 -14.61 -9.31
CA ALA A 208 8.24 -14.86 -10.71
C ALA A 208 8.76 -13.77 -11.66
N GLY A 209 9.19 -12.62 -11.12
CA GLY A 209 9.83 -11.53 -11.86
C GLY A 209 11.35 -11.49 -11.79
N ASP A 210 11.95 -10.48 -12.42
CA ASP A 210 13.40 -10.25 -12.46
C ASP A 210 13.88 -9.40 -11.27
N ILE A 211 15.13 -9.61 -10.83
CA ILE A 211 15.82 -8.76 -9.86
C ILE A 211 17.12 -8.24 -10.49
N THR A 212 17.30 -6.93 -10.61
CA THR A 212 18.58 -6.39 -11.12
C THR A 212 19.62 -6.29 -9.98
N GLY A 213 19.17 -5.96 -8.77
CA GLY A 213 19.98 -6.00 -7.57
C GLY A 213 20.38 -7.41 -7.14
N ALA A 214 20.98 -7.50 -5.95
CA ALA A 214 21.26 -8.78 -5.32
C ALA A 214 20.03 -9.27 -4.54
N LEU A 215 19.85 -10.58 -4.49
CA LEU A 215 18.96 -11.26 -3.56
C LEU A 215 19.81 -11.87 -2.44
N THR A 216 19.61 -11.44 -1.20
CA THR A 216 20.24 -12.05 -0.02
C THR A 216 19.18 -12.73 0.84
N GLN A 217 19.33 -14.03 1.07
CA GLN A 217 18.47 -14.82 1.93
C GLN A 217 19.18 -15.21 3.22
N SER A 218 18.71 -14.66 4.33
CA SER A 218 19.27 -14.94 5.66
C SER A 218 18.53 -16.06 6.41
N ALA A 219 17.25 -16.26 6.09
CA ALA A 219 16.38 -17.29 6.67
C ALA A 219 15.16 -17.53 5.77
N GLY A 220 14.27 -18.43 6.20
CA GLY A 220 12.99 -18.67 5.55
C GLY A 220 13.13 -19.44 4.24
N THR A 221 12.32 -19.09 3.25
CA THR A 221 12.29 -19.77 1.95
C THR A 221 12.12 -18.77 0.81
N THR A 222 12.94 -18.90 -0.22
CA THR A 222 12.70 -18.29 -1.53
C THR A 222 12.33 -19.38 -2.50
N THR A 223 11.22 -19.22 -3.22
CA THR A 223 10.84 -20.08 -4.33
C THR A 223 10.87 -19.24 -5.59
N VAL A 224 11.61 -19.70 -6.61
CA VAL A 224 11.54 -19.12 -7.96
C VAL A 224 10.54 -19.95 -8.74
N SER A 225 9.34 -19.39 -8.95
CA SER A 225 8.21 -20.05 -9.60
C SER A 225 7.99 -19.59 -11.04
N GLY A 226 8.49 -18.40 -11.40
CA GLY A 226 8.51 -17.85 -12.76
C GLY A 226 9.92 -17.82 -13.34
N VAL A 227 10.01 -17.56 -14.66
CA VAL A 227 11.32 -17.37 -15.31
C VAL A 227 11.90 -16.05 -14.84
N SER A 228 13.07 -16.09 -14.21
CA SER A 228 13.65 -14.93 -13.53
C SER A 228 15.14 -14.77 -13.85
N THR A 229 15.59 -13.52 -13.88
CA THR A 229 17.00 -13.14 -13.90
C THR A 229 17.33 -12.37 -12.63
N VAL A 230 18.38 -12.77 -11.90
CA VAL A 230 18.91 -12.05 -10.74
C VAL A 230 20.34 -11.60 -11.03
N THR A 231 20.50 -10.38 -11.53
CA THR A 231 21.81 -9.95 -12.07
C THR A 231 22.84 -9.62 -10.99
N GLY A 232 22.40 -9.20 -9.79
CA GLY A 232 23.28 -8.95 -8.65
C GLY A 232 23.72 -10.22 -7.91
N GLY A 233 23.23 -11.40 -8.32
CA GLY A 233 23.49 -12.68 -7.69
C GLY A 233 22.50 -13.03 -6.57
N LEU A 234 22.44 -14.33 -6.25
CA LEU A 234 21.67 -14.90 -5.16
C LEU A 234 22.63 -15.40 -4.08
N ASP A 235 22.61 -14.78 -2.91
CA ASP A 235 23.40 -15.19 -1.75
C ASP A 235 22.48 -15.79 -0.68
N ILE A 236 22.59 -17.10 -0.46
CA ILE A 236 21.74 -17.86 0.46
C ILE A 236 22.55 -18.22 1.70
N ASP A 237 22.60 -17.28 2.65
CA ASP A 237 23.25 -17.41 3.95
C ASP A 237 22.55 -18.42 4.87
N GLY A 238 21.22 -18.56 4.75
CA GLY A 238 20.43 -19.49 5.54
C GLY A 238 18.99 -19.66 5.05
N GLY A 239 18.33 -20.75 5.46
CA GLY A 239 17.01 -21.10 4.94
C GLY A 239 17.08 -21.98 3.69
N ALA A 240 16.06 -21.88 2.84
CA ALA A 240 15.92 -22.71 1.65
C ALA A 240 15.70 -21.89 0.37
N LEU A 241 16.42 -22.21 -0.69
CA LEU A 241 16.16 -21.74 -2.04
C LEU A 241 15.61 -22.89 -2.89
N ASN A 242 14.42 -22.71 -3.46
CA ASN A 242 13.80 -23.66 -4.39
C ASN A 242 13.72 -23.01 -5.77
N ILE A 243 14.39 -23.57 -6.78
CA ILE A 243 14.34 -23.08 -8.15
C ILE A 243 13.47 -24.03 -8.97
N ASN A 244 12.22 -23.63 -9.20
CA ASN A 244 11.21 -24.43 -9.90
C ASN A 244 10.95 -23.93 -11.33
N ALA A 245 11.62 -22.86 -11.73
CA ALA A 245 11.58 -22.29 -13.06
C ALA A 245 12.97 -21.78 -13.47
N ALA A 246 13.21 -21.72 -14.79
CA ALA A 246 14.49 -21.29 -15.34
C ALA A 246 14.95 -19.96 -14.74
N THR A 247 16.15 -19.97 -14.14
CA THR A 247 16.73 -18.82 -13.43
C THR A 247 18.10 -18.49 -14.02
N SER A 248 18.37 -17.21 -14.28
CA SER A 248 19.70 -16.73 -14.65
C SER A 248 20.30 -15.87 -13.54
N GLY A 249 21.49 -16.23 -13.07
CA GLY A 249 22.18 -15.52 -11.99
C GLY A 249 23.25 -16.41 -11.35
N ASP A 250 24.26 -15.78 -10.76
CA ASP A 250 25.22 -16.50 -9.94
C ASP A 250 24.57 -16.82 -8.57
N VAL A 251 24.71 -18.05 -8.11
CA VAL A 251 24.12 -18.55 -6.86
C VAL A 251 25.22 -19.01 -5.91
N ASP A 252 25.24 -18.46 -4.71
CA ASP A 252 26.10 -18.87 -3.61
C ASP A 252 25.24 -19.43 -2.46
N ILE A 253 25.48 -20.68 -2.07
CA ILE A 253 24.75 -21.38 -0.99
C ILE A 253 25.69 -21.64 0.19
N ALA A 254 25.39 -21.04 1.34
CA ALA A 254 26.15 -21.23 2.57
C ALA A 254 25.88 -22.60 3.22
N SER A 255 26.74 -23.01 4.15
CA SER A 255 26.68 -24.34 4.81
C SER A 255 25.42 -24.58 5.65
N THR A 256 24.71 -23.51 6.02
CA THR A 256 23.46 -23.54 6.80
C THR A 256 22.22 -23.46 5.94
N ALA A 257 22.37 -23.33 4.62
CA ALA A 257 21.28 -23.23 3.67
C ALA A 257 21.05 -24.55 2.91
N THR A 258 19.87 -24.64 2.30
CA THR A 258 19.51 -25.74 1.41
C THR A 258 19.12 -25.21 0.03
N LEU A 259 19.51 -25.93 -1.02
CA LEU A 259 19.08 -25.69 -2.40
C LEU A 259 18.25 -26.88 -2.89
N ASP A 260 17.11 -26.60 -3.49
CA ASP A 260 16.36 -27.55 -4.33
C ASP A 260 16.28 -26.97 -5.75
N LEU A 261 16.98 -27.61 -6.69
CA LEU A 261 17.09 -27.16 -8.08
C LEU A 261 16.30 -28.10 -9.01
N ASN A 262 15.07 -27.70 -9.32
CA ASN A 262 14.10 -28.45 -10.12
C ASN A 262 14.02 -27.99 -11.60
N ASP A 263 14.60 -26.83 -11.93
CA ASP A 263 14.73 -26.35 -13.32
C ASP A 263 16.12 -25.75 -13.60
N THR A 264 16.30 -25.11 -14.74
CA THR A 264 17.60 -24.69 -15.27
C THR A 264 18.15 -23.49 -14.50
N LEU A 265 19.40 -23.59 -14.07
CA LEU A 265 20.18 -22.45 -13.59
C LEU A 265 21.21 -22.06 -14.67
N THR A 266 21.19 -20.81 -15.11
CA THR A 266 22.23 -20.22 -15.96
C THR A 266 23.10 -19.26 -15.14
N GLY A 267 24.36 -19.60 -14.93
CA GLY A 267 25.28 -18.86 -14.06
C GLY A 267 26.17 -19.80 -13.25
N ASN A 268 27.01 -19.21 -12.40
CA ASN A 268 27.87 -19.96 -11.50
C ASN A 268 27.06 -20.46 -10.30
N LEU A 269 27.34 -21.69 -9.85
CA LEU A 269 26.85 -22.21 -8.58
C LEU A 269 28.02 -22.52 -7.64
N THR A 270 28.09 -21.81 -6.52
CA THR A 270 28.94 -22.18 -5.38
C THR A 270 28.07 -22.78 -4.29
N ASN A 271 28.23 -24.07 -4.01
CA ASN A 271 27.47 -24.73 -2.93
C ASN A 271 28.38 -25.26 -1.81
N VAL A 272 28.12 -24.80 -0.59
CA VAL A 272 28.70 -25.33 0.66
C VAL A 272 27.63 -25.95 1.56
N GLY A 273 26.35 -25.76 1.23
CA GLY A 273 25.18 -26.29 1.93
C GLY A 273 24.69 -27.65 1.40
N ASP A 274 23.48 -28.00 1.81
CA ASP A 274 22.78 -29.19 1.28
C ASP A 274 22.12 -28.83 -0.05
N ALA A 275 22.24 -29.69 -1.06
CA ALA A 275 21.66 -29.42 -2.37
C ALA A 275 21.05 -30.70 -2.95
N ASP A 276 19.79 -30.58 -3.35
CA ASP A 276 19.11 -31.52 -4.25
C ASP A 276 19.09 -30.90 -5.65
N ILE A 277 19.56 -31.64 -6.65
CA ILE A 277 19.71 -31.13 -8.02
C ILE A 277 19.13 -32.16 -8.98
N ASP A 278 17.91 -31.88 -9.42
CA ASP A 278 17.16 -32.66 -10.39
C ASP A 278 17.14 -32.00 -11.78
N ALA A 279 17.98 -30.97 -12.00
CA ALA A 279 17.98 -30.16 -13.22
C ALA A 279 19.37 -29.82 -13.79
N THR A 280 19.42 -28.84 -14.70
CA THR A 280 20.62 -28.47 -15.46
C THR A 280 21.24 -27.18 -14.93
N ILE A 281 22.57 -27.14 -14.87
CA ILE A 281 23.36 -25.92 -14.60
C ILE A 281 24.17 -25.61 -15.87
N ASP A 282 23.99 -24.41 -16.42
CA ASP A 282 24.74 -23.89 -17.58
C ASP A 282 25.58 -22.68 -17.15
N GLY A 283 26.90 -22.84 -17.07
CA GLY A 283 27.84 -21.84 -16.54
C GLY A 283 29.09 -21.68 -17.38
#